data_AF-A0A939XV14-F1
#
_entry.id   AF-A0A939XV14-F1
#
_cell.length_a   1.000
_cell.length_b   1.000
_cell.length_c   1.000
_cell.angle_alpha   90.00
_cell.angle_beta   90.00
_cell.angle_gamma   90.00
#
_symmetry.space_group_name_H-M   'P 1'
#
loop_
_entity.id
_entity.type
_entity.pdbx_description
1 polymer ?
#
loop_
_entity_poly.entity_id
_entity_poly.type
_entity_poly.pdbx_seq_one_letter_code
_entity_poly.pdbx_strand_id
1 'polypeptide(L)'
;MDQKVKFAKLVAKIGVYFGAADGNYDDKERAFVNLFIGFLKTQSGMTEDVENIIRETTNEKYKLDDLVAETNDALKHLSAEERKGTIESINSFIETVIGIDGKKCTNEEIEYNHWKEAVKA
;
A
#
# COMPACT_ATOMS: atom_id res chain seq x y z
N MET A 1 1.31 19.44 0.66
CA MET A 1 1.47 18.25 -0.19
C MET A 1 0.09 17.81 -0.63
N ASP A 2 -0.09 17.59 -1.94
CA ASP A 2 -1.36 17.21 -2.55
C ASP A 2 -1.92 15.90 -1.96
N GLN A 3 -3.25 15.81 -1.81
CA GLN A 3 -3.90 14.65 -1.17
C GLN A 3 -3.71 13.37 -1.98
N LYS A 4 -3.63 13.46 -3.32
CA LYS A 4 -3.36 12.30 -4.19
C LYS A 4 -1.93 11.80 -4.00
N VAL A 5 -0.98 12.70 -3.78
CA VAL A 5 0.42 12.34 -3.50
C VAL A 5 0.54 11.66 -2.14
N LYS A 6 -0.17 12.15 -1.11
CA LYS A 6 -0.24 11.46 0.19
C LYS A 6 -0.80 10.04 0.06
N PHE A 7 -1.89 9.91 -0.68
CA PHE A 7 -2.54 8.61 -0.90
C PHE A 7 -1.64 7.64 -1.66
N ALA A 8 -0.99 8.08 -2.74
CA ALA A 8 -0.06 7.22 -3.48
C ALA A 8 1.15 6.79 -2.66
N LYS A 9 1.70 7.67 -1.81
CA LYS A 9 2.74 7.27 -0.86
C LYS A 9 2.24 6.21 0.09
N LEU A 10 1.05 6.39 0.67
CA LEU A 10 0.45 5.39 1.56
C LEU A 10 0.31 4.03 0.88
N VAL A 11 -0.27 3.99 -0.33
CA VAL A 11 -0.46 2.72 -1.05
C VAL A 11 0.88 2.08 -1.41
N ALA A 12 1.90 2.87 -1.75
CA ALA A 12 3.23 2.33 -1.98
C ALA A 12 3.89 1.76 -0.71
N LYS A 13 3.76 2.44 0.44
CA LYS A 13 4.23 1.93 1.73
C LYS A 13 3.57 0.60 2.08
N ILE A 14 2.25 0.51 1.87
CA ILE A 14 1.47 -0.72 2.06
C ILE A 14 2.02 -1.83 1.16
N GLY A 15 2.27 -1.54 -0.12
CA GLY A 15 2.82 -2.53 -1.07
C GLY A 15 4.20 -3.03 -0.67
N VAL A 16 5.08 -2.13 -0.20
CA VAL A 16 6.44 -2.47 0.27
C VAL A 16 6.38 -3.32 1.54
N TYR A 17 5.50 -2.96 2.47
CA TYR A 17 5.36 -3.68 3.72
C TYR A 17 4.84 -5.11 3.50
N PHE A 18 3.72 -5.25 2.79
CA PHE A 18 3.12 -6.56 2.57
C PHE A 18 3.94 -7.42 1.61
N GLY A 19 4.55 -6.82 0.59
CA GLY A 19 5.47 -7.53 -0.30
C GLY A 19 6.82 -7.86 0.33
N ALA A 20 7.10 -7.44 1.57
CA ALA A 20 8.32 -7.82 2.30
C ALA A 20 8.01 -8.56 3.62
N ALA A 21 6.73 -8.85 3.89
CA ALA A 21 6.26 -9.40 5.17
C ALA A 21 6.70 -10.86 5.38
N ASP A 22 7.03 -11.58 4.32
CA ASP A 22 7.61 -12.92 4.37
C ASP A 22 9.12 -12.90 4.73
N GLY A 23 9.73 -11.71 4.81
CA GLY A 23 11.14 -11.50 5.11
C GLY A 23 12.07 -11.52 3.89
N ASN A 24 11.54 -11.63 2.67
CA ASN A 24 12.31 -11.90 1.48
C ASN A 24 11.90 -11.02 0.28
N TYR A 25 12.01 -9.70 0.43
CA TYR A 25 11.73 -8.72 -0.64
C TYR A 25 12.57 -8.97 -1.91
N ASP A 26 12.02 -9.74 -2.85
CA ASP A 26 12.69 -10.23 -4.04
C ASP A 26 12.52 -9.29 -5.25
N ASP A 27 13.18 -9.60 -6.35
CA ASP A 27 13.14 -8.78 -7.56
C ASP A 27 11.74 -8.71 -8.20
N LYS A 28 10.86 -9.70 -7.97
CA LYS A 28 9.48 -9.72 -8.48
C LYS A 28 8.58 -8.80 -7.66
N GLU A 29 8.73 -8.79 -6.34
CA GLU A 29 8.00 -7.87 -5.45
C GLU A 29 8.43 -6.43 -5.71
N ARG A 30 9.73 -6.20 -5.91
CA ARG A 30 10.26 -4.91 -6.35
C ARG A 30 9.73 -4.52 -7.74
N ALA A 31 9.69 -5.46 -8.68
CA ALA A 31 9.13 -5.21 -10.01
C ALA A 31 7.64 -4.88 -9.94
N PHE A 32 6.87 -5.56 -9.09
CA PHE A 32 5.45 -5.28 -8.91
C PHE A 32 5.21 -3.90 -8.30
N VAL A 33 5.94 -3.53 -7.24
CA VAL A 33 5.84 -2.19 -6.65
C VAL A 33 6.19 -1.13 -7.69
N ASN A 34 7.26 -1.31 -8.48
CA ASN A 34 7.61 -0.40 -9.56
C ASN A 34 6.53 -0.32 -10.66
N LEU A 35 5.95 -1.46 -11.05
CA LEU A 35 4.90 -1.53 -12.06
C LEU A 35 3.62 -0.84 -11.57
N PHE A 36 3.32 -0.99 -10.28
CA PHE A 36 2.21 -0.30 -9.63
C PHE A 36 2.45 1.22 -9.52
N ILE A 37 3.67 1.66 -9.18
CA ILE A 37 4.04 3.09 -9.24
C ILE A 37 3.84 3.65 -10.65
N GLY A 38 4.24 2.89 -11.68
CA GLY A 38 4.00 3.23 -13.08
C GLY A 38 2.50 3.30 -13.44
N PHE A 39 1.68 2.42 -12.87
CA PHE A 39 0.22 2.46 -13.04
C PHE A 39 -0.40 3.69 -12.36
N LEU A 40 0.03 4.01 -11.13
CA LEU A 40 -0.41 5.23 -10.45
C LEU A 40 -0.03 6.47 -11.26
N LYS A 41 1.17 6.52 -11.85
CA LYS A 41 1.63 7.61 -12.72
C LYS A 41 0.68 7.85 -13.90
N THR A 42 0.25 6.78 -14.56
CA THR A 42 -0.64 6.85 -15.72
C THR A 42 -2.09 7.20 -15.37
N GLN A 43 -2.58 6.78 -14.21
CA GLN A 43 -3.96 7.06 -13.76
C GLN A 43 -4.12 8.44 -13.12
N SER A 44 -3.12 8.94 -12.39
CA SER A 44 -3.26 10.12 -11.53
C SER A 44 -2.51 11.37 -12.01
N GLY A 45 -1.78 11.28 -13.13
CA GLY A 45 -1.03 12.40 -13.70
C GLY A 45 0.16 12.83 -12.84
N MET A 46 0.78 11.88 -12.12
CA MET A 46 1.89 12.16 -11.22
C MET A 46 3.16 12.57 -11.97
N THR A 47 3.90 13.53 -11.40
CA THR A 47 5.18 14.02 -11.90
C THR A 47 6.33 13.10 -11.48
N GLU A 48 7.50 13.23 -12.12
CA GLU A 48 8.74 12.50 -11.77
C GLU A 48 9.15 12.69 -10.30
N ASP A 49 8.83 13.83 -9.69
CA ASP A 49 9.08 14.07 -8.25
C ASP A 49 8.34 13.06 -7.36
N VAL A 50 7.12 12.68 -7.74
CA VAL A 50 6.33 11.70 -6.98
C VAL A 50 6.90 10.30 -7.14
N GLU A 51 7.42 9.97 -8.32
CA GLU A 51 8.11 8.70 -8.58
C GLU A 51 9.36 8.55 -7.71
N ASN A 52 10.18 9.59 -7.62
CA ASN A 52 11.37 9.58 -6.77
C ASN A 52 11.02 9.42 -5.30
N ILE A 53 10.00 10.14 -4.81
CA ILE A 53 9.60 9.99 -3.41
C ILE A 53 9.06 8.59 -3.13
N ILE A 54 8.30 8.02 -4.07
CA ILE A 54 7.80 6.66 -3.88
C ILE A 54 8.96 5.65 -3.95
N ARG A 55 9.95 5.85 -4.83
CA ARG A 55 11.13 4.98 -4.90
C ARG A 55 11.99 5.06 -3.63
N GLU A 56 12.13 6.24 -3.02
CA GLU A 56 12.75 6.40 -1.70
C GLU A 56 11.95 5.63 -0.63
N THR A 57 10.62 5.73 -0.70
CA THR A 57 9.69 5.01 0.17
C THR A 57 9.91 3.49 0.08
N THR A 58 10.26 2.93 -1.08
CA THR A 58 10.52 1.48 -1.23
C THR A 58 11.80 0.96 -0.57
N ASN A 59 12.70 1.83 -0.11
CA ASN A 59 13.94 1.42 0.54
C ASN A 59 13.86 1.43 2.08
N GLU A 60 12.72 1.82 2.65
CA GLU A 60 12.52 1.88 4.10
C GLU A 60 11.74 0.67 4.62
N LYS A 61 11.95 0.33 5.90
CA LYS A 61 11.16 -0.66 6.61
C LYS A 61 10.03 0.03 7.35
N TYR A 62 8.79 -0.34 7.03
CA TYR A 62 7.60 0.17 7.72
C TYR A 62 7.16 -0.76 8.84
N LYS A 63 6.38 -0.23 9.77
CA LYS A 63 5.66 -1.01 10.79
C LYS A 63 4.17 -0.98 10.49
N LEU A 64 3.48 -2.06 10.81
CA LEU A 64 2.03 -2.17 10.64
C LEU A 64 1.26 -1.01 11.28
N ASP A 65 1.63 -0.65 12.52
CA ASP A 65 0.95 0.40 13.29
C ASP A 65 1.04 1.77 12.61
N ASP A 66 2.18 2.08 11.98
CA ASP A 66 2.38 3.34 11.25
C ASP A 66 1.47 3.37 10.00
N LEU A 67 1.37 2.24 9.28
CA LEU A 67 0.48 2.12 8.12
C LEU A 67 -0.98 2.24 8.50
N VAL A 68 -1.40 1.63 9.61
CA VAL A 68 -2.76 1.74 10.15
C VAL A 68 -3.06 3.21 10.50
N ALA A 69 -2.15 3.90 11.18
CA ALA A 69 -2.32 5.29 11.55
C ALA A 69 -2.43 6.20 10.33
N GLU A 70 -1.53 6.05 9.35
CA GLU A 70 -1.56 6.81 8.09
C GLU A 70 -2.81 6.51 7.27
N THR A 71 -3.28 5.25 7.27
CA THR A 71 -4.54 4.87 6.61
C THR A 71 -5.72 5.56 7.26
N ASN A 72 -5.83 5.51 8.58
CA ASN A 72 -6.92 6.17 9.29
C ASN A 72 -6.89 7.70 9.12
N ASP A 73 -5.72 8.33 9.07
CA ASP A 73 -5.59 9.75 8.76
C ASP A 73 -6.09 10.08 7.34
N ALA A 74 -5.72 9.26 6.35
CA ALA A 74 -6.18 9.41 4.97
C ALA A 74 -7.71 9.27 4.82
N LEU A 75 -8.33 8.43 5.63
CA LEU A 75 -9.77 8.17 5.61
C LEU A 75 -10.60 9.18 6.43
N LYS A 76 -9.98 9.90 7.37
CA LYS A 76 -10.66 10.76 8.37
C LYS A 76 -11.58 11.83 7.78
N HIS A 77 -11.25 12.31 6.58
CA HIS A 77 -11.95 13.40 5.92
C HIS A 77 -12.91 12.94 4.81
N LEU A 78 -13.01 11.63 4.59
CA LEU A 78 -13.88 11.04 3.59
C LEU A 78 -15.28 10.81 4.15
N SER A 79 -16.29 10.88 3.29
CA SER A 79 -17.64 10.41 3.64
C SER A 79 -17.62 8.90 3.91
N ALA A 80 -18.67 8.38 4.56
CA ALA A 80 -18.77 6.94 4.85
C ALA A 80 -18.70 6.07 3.58
N GLU A 81 -19.28 6.54 2.47
CA GLU A 81 -19.28 5.85 1.18
C GLU A 81 -17.89 5.86 0.54
N GLU A 82 -17.22 7.02 0.52
CA GLU A 82 -15.85 7.17 0.02
C GLU A 82 -14.85 6.37 0.86
N ARG A 83 -15.02 6.37 2.20
CA ARG A 83 -14.20 5.58 3.13
C ARG A 83 -14.33 4.10 2.83
N LYS A 84 -15.55 3.60 2.63
CA LYS A 84 -15.80 2.20 2.27
C LYS A 84 -15.13 1.84 0.94
N GLY A 85 -15.35 2.61 -0.12
CA GLY A 85 -14.75 2.35 -1.44
C GLY A 85 -13.22 2.42 -1.43
N THR A 86 -12.66 3.32 -0.62
CA THR A 86 -11.20 3.43 -0.43
C THR A 86 -10.64 2.23 0.31
N ILE A 87 -11.27 1.79 1.39
CA ILE A 87 -10.87 0.57 2.13
C ILE A 87 -10.96 -0.66 1.23
N GLU A 88 -12.03 -0.80 0.44
CA GLU A 88 -12.17 -1.90 -0.52
C GLU A 88 -11.04 -1.90 -1.56
N SER A 89 -10.68 -0.72 -2.08
CA SER A 89 -9.57 -0.57 -3.04
C SER A 89 -8.23 -0.95 -2.43
N ILE A 90 -7.96 -0.53 -1.18
CA ILE A 90 -6.72 -0.90 -0.48
C ILE A 90 -6.69 -2.40 -0.16
N ASN A 91 -7.81 -3.01 0.25
CA ASN A 91 -7.91 -4.45 0.45
C ASN A 91 -7.57 -5.22 -0.82
N SER A 92 -8.21 -4.88 -1.95
CA SER A 92 -7.93 -5.52 -3.24
C SER A 92 -6.46 -5.36 -3.66
N PHE A 93 -5.86 -4.22 -3.35
CA PHE A 93 -4.43 -4.00 -3.59
C PHE A 93 -3.56 -4.92 -2.74
N ILE A 94 -3.77 -4.98 -1.41
CA ILE A 94 -3.00 -5.85 -0.51
C ILE A 94 -3.15 -7.31 -0.92
N GLU A 95 -4.38 -7.76 -1.22
CA GLU A 95 -4.66 -9.12 -1.67
C GLU A 95 -3.95 -9.48 -2.98
N THR A 96 -3.80 -8.49 -3.87
CA THR A 96 -3.00 -8.66 -5.09
C THR A 96 -1.53 -8.80 -4.73
N VAL A 97 -0.99 -7.94 -3.86
CA VAL A 97 0.43 -7.95 -3.45
C VAL A 97 0.82 -9.31 -2.84
N ILE A 98 0.10 -9.76 -1.82
CA ILE A 98 0.37 -11.05 -1.13
C ILE A 98 0.01 -12.27 -1.98
N GLY A 99 -0.60 -12.08 -3.15
CA GLY A 99 -1.03 -13.15 -4.06
C GLY A 99 -0.10 -13.36 -5.24
N ILE A 100 0.90 -12.49 -5.45
CA ILE A 100 1.77 -12.49 -6.65
C ILE A 100 2.67 -13.72 -6.72
N ASP A 101 3.17 -14.18 -5.59
CA ASP A 101 4.08 -15.32 -5.51
C ASP A 101 3.35 -16.68 -5.63
N GLY A 102 2.01 -16.65 -5.66
CA GLY A 102 1.14 -17.83 -5.68
C GLY A 102 1.15 -18.64 -4.38
N LYS A 103 1.79 -18.14 -3.33
CA LYS A 103 1.93 -18.74 -2.01
C LYS A 103 1.67 -17.69 -0.95
N LYS A 104 0.40 -17.47 -0.62
CA LYS A 104 0.03 -16.75 0.60
C LYS A 104 0.73 -17.39 1.80
N CYS A 105 1.72 -16.70 2.35
CA CYS A 105 2.43 -17.16 3.53
C CYS A 105 1.59 -16.85 4.77
N THR A 106 1.65 -17.71 5.78
CA THR A 106 0.85 -17.55 7.01
C THR A 106 1.08 -16.19 7.68
N ASN A 107 2.29 -15.64 7.58
CA ASN A 107 2.63 -14.33 8.16
C ASN A 107 1.94 -13.17 7.42
N GLU A 108 1.96 -13.15 6.09
CA GLU A 108 1.30 -12.09 5.30
C GLU A 108 -0.21 -12.05 5.58
N GLU A 109 -0.82 -13.23 5.73
CA GLU A 109 -2.23 -13.34 6.06
C GLU A 109 -2.53 -12.87 7.50
N ILE A 110 -1.67 -13.19 8.47
CA ILE A 110 -1.78 -12.68 9.84
C ILE A 110 -1.71 -11.15 9.85
N GLU A 111 -0.71 -10.57 9.16
CA GLU A 111 -0.52 -9.12 9.16
C GLU A 111 -1.62 -8.38 8.37
N TYR A 112 -2.10 -8.97 7.27
CA TYR A 112 -3.23 -8.43 6.53
C TYR A 112 -4.49 -8.43 7.38
N ASN A 113 -4.77 -9.52 8.10
CA ASN A 113 -5.91 -9.60 9.01
C ASN A 113 -5.78 -8.57 10.15
N HIS A 114 -4.59 -8.39 10.73
CA HIS A 114 -4.37 -7.35 11.73
C HIS A 114 -4.63 -5.93 11.20
N TRP A 115 -4.11 -5.61 10.01
CA TRP A 115 -4.39 -4.33 9.35
C TRP A 115 -5.89 -4.13 9.12
N LYS A 116 -6.56 -5.16 8.60
CA LYS A 116 -7.99 -5.13 8.27
C LYS A 116 -8.84 -4.90 9.51
N GLU A 117 -8.54 -5.56 10.63
CA GLU A 117 -9.23 -5.33 11.90
C GLU A 117 -9.00 -3.91 12.44
N ALA A 118 -7.80 -3.35 12.27
CA ALA A 118 -7.44 -2.04 12.82
C ALA A 118 -7.93 -0.84 11.99
N VAL A 119 -8.16 -1.02 10.69
CA VAL A 119 -8.64 0.02 9.76
C VAL A 119 -10.17 0.01 9.60
N LYS A 120 -10.86 -0.94 10.25
CA LYS A 120 -12.33 -1.10 10.16
C LYS A 120 -13.06 0.22 10.34
N ALA A 121 -14.01 0.42 9.44
CA ALA A 121 -14.87 1.60 9.37
C ALA A 121 -15.74 1.75 10.61
#